data_AF-A0A7C5N1Y8-F1
#
_entry.id   AF-A0A7C5N1Y8-F1
#
_cell.length_a   1.000
_cell.length_b   1.000
_cell.length_c   1.000
_cell.angle_alpha   90.00
_cell.angle_beta   90.00
_cell.angle_gamma   90.00
#
_symmetry.space_group_name_H-M   'P 1'
#
loop_
_entity.id
_entity.type
_entity.pdbx_description
1 polymer ?
#
loop_
_entity_poly.entity_id
_entity_poly.type
_entity_poly.pdbx_seq_one_letter_code
_entity_poly.pdbx_strand_id
1 'polypeptide(L)'
;MEKKSTKGVKHLYMNDQERLVNDPFNVLCDVGGSFNFDPRGGWTAIDVGFSPNELKKAELRTRVLLSPLVEIMAAWGLENARPKQITKGMYRYAVWGNALPPLLARAVLGCSMPPVSVLQRRFSFSLALSGKNKVICHAIEEK
;
A
#
# COMPACT_ATOMS: atom_id res chain seq x y z
N MET A 1 14.48 -31.07 -5.34
CA MET A 1 14.18 -29.65 -5.65
C MET A 1 14.08 -28.89 -4.35
N GLU A 2 15.03 -28.00 -4.08
CA GLU A 2 15.07 -27.20 -2.84
C GLU A 2 13.91 -26.19 -2.85
N LYS A 3 13.02 -26.26 -1.86
CA LYS A 3 11.92 -25.32 -1.67
C LYS A 3 12.55 -23.97 -1.31
N LYS A 4 12.71 -23.07 -2.29
CA LYS A 4 13.16 -21.69 -2.00
C LYS A 4 12.15 -21.07 -1.03
N SER A 5 12.58 -20.93 0.21
CA SER A 5 11.84 -20.28 1.29
C SER A 5 11.44 -18.88 0.82
N THR A 6 10.16 -18.54 0.96
CA THR A 6 9.65 -17.20 0.69
C THR A 6 10.46 -16.20 1.51
N LYS A 7 11.13 -15.26 0.83
CA LYS A 7 12.04 -14.31 1.50
C LYS A 7 11.22 -13.21 2.14
N GLY A 8 10.96 -13.31 3.44
CA GLY A 8 10.35 -12.22 4.22
C GLY A 8 11.37 -11.15 4.63
N VAL A 9 10.92 -10.11 5.32
CA VAL A 9 11.79 -9.01 5.80
C VAL A 9 12.97 -9.52 6.65
N LYS A 10 12.75 -10.52 7.52
CA LYS A 10 13.83 -11.15 8.30
C LYS A 10 14.95 -11.72 7.42
N HIS A 11 14.58 -12.35 6.30
CA HIS A 11 15.57 -12.90 5.37
C HIS A 11 16.33 -11.78 4.66
N LEU A 12 15.66 -10.70 4.26
CA LEU A 12 16.32 -9.55 3.64
C LEU A 12 17.29 -8.86 4.60
N TYR A 13 16.88 -8.67 5.86
CA TYR A 13 17.76 -8.08 6.87
C TYR A 13 19.00 -8.94 7.11
N MET A 14 18.90 -10.26 7.10
CA MET A 14 20.04 -11.15 7.32
C MET A 14 21.01 -11.26 6.14
N ASN A 15 20.53 -11.06 4.91
CA ASN A 15 21.32 -11.37 3.69
C ASN A 15 21.64 -10.14 2.82
N ASP A 16 20.94 -9.03 3.01
CA ASP A 16 20.99 -7.84 2.16
C ASP A 16 20.87 -6.56 3.02
N GLN A 17 21.42 -6.59 4.23
CA GLN A 17 21.26 -5.55 5.25
C GLN A 17 21.66 -4.17 4.74
N GLU A 18 22.81 -4.06 4.09
CA GLU A 18 23.35 -2.78 3.60
C GLU A 18 22.38 -2.12 2.61
N ARG A 19 21.86 -2.91 1.66
CA ARG A 19 20.90 -2.42 0.68
C ARG A 19 19.57 -2.05 1.31
N LEU A 20 19.12 -2.83 2.31
CA LEU A 20 17.88 -2.57 3.03
C LEU A 20 17.96 -1.30 3.88
N VAL A 21 19.14 -0.95 4.41
CA VAL A 21 19.35 0.29 5.18
C VAL A 21 19.44 1.50 4.25
N ASN A 22 20.14 1.36 3.11
CA ASN A 22 20.38 2.48 2.19
C ASN A 22 19.17 2.79 1.29
N ASP A 23 18.42 1.77 0.83
CA ASP A 23 17.26 1.94 -0.04
C ASP A 23 16.12 0.95 0.34
N PRO A 24 15.51 1.12 1.53
CA PRO A 24 14.58 0.17 2.12
C PRO A 24 13.37 -0.17 1.22
N PHE A 25 12.85 0.83 0.51
CA PHE A 25 11.61 0.69 -0.27
C PHE A 25 11.84 0.07 -1.64
N ASN A 26 13.09 -0.11 -2.05
CA ASN A 26 13.46 -0.64 -3.37
C ASN A 26 14.14 -2.00 -3.31
N VAL A 27 14.31 -2.58 -2.11
CA VAL A 27 14.68 -3.99 -1.99
C VAL A 27 13.48 -4.85 -2.35
N LEU A 28 13.56 -5.47 -3.53
CA LEU A 28 12.52 -6.33 -4.06
C LEU A 28 12.84 -7.80 -3.80
N CYS A 29 11.82 -8.57 -3.45
CA CYS A 29 11.93 -10.02 -3.43
C CYS A 29 10.65 -10.67 -3.97
N ASP A 30 10.79 -11.95 -4.23
CA ASP A 30 9.65 -12.81 -4.52
C ASP A 30 8.94 -13.17 -3.21
N VAL A 31 7.67 -12.79 -3.13
CA VAL A 31 6.81 -13.07 -1.99
C VAL A 31 5.75 -14.11 -2.37
N GLY A 32 5.46 -15.01 -1.43
CA GLY A 32 4.39 -16.00 -1.62
C GLY A 32 2.98 -15.39 -1.56
N GLY A 33 2.85 -14.21 -0.96
CA GLY A 33 1.60 -13.46 -0.83
C GLY A 33 1.86 -11.96 -0.67
N SER A 34 0.90 -11.14 -1.07
CA SER A 34 0.95 -9.68 -1.06
C SER A 34 -0.37 -9.13 -0.49
N PHE A 35 -0.32 -7.98 0.16
CA PHE A 35 -1.51 -7.22 0.55
C PHE A 35 -1.99 -6.27 -0.56
N ASN A 36 -1.26 -6.22 -1.68
CA ASN A 36 -1.43 -5.30 -2.80
C ASN A 36 -1.22 -3.83 -2.40
N PHE A 37 -0.38 -3.56 -1.39
CA PHE A 37 0.03 -2.19 -1.08
C PHE A 37 1.22 -1.73 -1.92
N ASP A 38 2.06 -2.66 -2.38
CA ASP A 38 3.10 -2.34 -3.34
C ASP A 38 2.53 -2.41 -4.77
N PRO A 39 2.36 -1.28 -5.47
CA PRO A 39 1.79 -1.27 -6.82
C PRO A 39 2.68 -1.97 -7.85
N ARG A 40 3.98 -2.20 -7.56
CA ARG A 40 4.88 -3.00 -8.42
C ARG A 40 4.44 -4.46 -8.49
N GLY A 41 3.77 -4.95 -7.44
CA GLY A 41 3.08 -6.23 -7.40
C GLY A 41 1.76 -6.25 -8.20
N GLY A 42 1.25 -5.07 -8.53
CA GLY A 42 -0.07 -4.85 -9.10
C GLY A 42 -0.18 -5.29 -10.55
N TRP A 43 -1.39 -5.72 -10.93
CA TRP A 43 -1.73 -6.21 -12.27
C TRP A 43 -1.99 -5.08 -13.27
N THR A 44 -1.40 -3.90 -13.05
CA THR A 44 -1.40 -2.87 -14.09
C THR A 44 -0.49 -3.40 -15.18
N ALA A 45 -1.08 -4.23 -16.05
CA ALA A 45 -0.41 -4.76 -17.20
C ALA A 45 0.20 -3.56 -17.92
N ILE A 46 1.43 -3.73 -18.36
CA ILE A 46 2.12 -2.82 -19.28
C ILE A 46 1.43 -2.87 -20.66
N ASP A 47 0.12 -3.14 -20.70
CA ASP A 47 -0.69 -3.60 -21.83
C ASP A 47 -0.04 -4.74 -22.65
N VAL A 48 0.82 -5.54 -22.02
CA VAL A 48 1.60 -6.60 -22.68
C VAL A 48 0.83 -7.91 -22.90
N GLY A 49 -0.48 -7.95 -22.65
CA GLY A 49 -1.37 -9.02 -23.11
C GLY A 49 -1.17 -10.43 -22.51
N PHE A 50 -0.35 -10.62 -21.47
CA PHE A 50 -0.18 -11.92 -20.81
C PHE A 50 -0.38 -11.87 -19.29
N SER A 51 -0.94 -12.95 -18.72
CA SER A 51 -1.18 -13.11 -17.30
C SER A 51 0.00 -13.84 -16.62
N PRO A 52 0.66 -13.26 -15.59
CA PRO A 52 1.69 -13.96 -14.83
C PRO A 52 1.20 -15.26 -14.17
N ASN A 53 -0.11 -15.37 -13.90
CA ASN A 53 -0.70 -16.61 -13.37
C ASN A 53 -0.75 -17.72 -14.42
N GLU A 54 -0.94 -17.38 -15.70
CA GLU A 54 -0.90 -18.33 -16.81
C GLU A 54 0.54 -18.78 -17.07
N LEU A 55 1.50 -17.86 -16.95
CA LEU A 55 2.92 -18.20 -17.04
C LEU A 55 3.37 -19.15 -15.91
N LYS A 56 2.86 -18.98 -14.68
CA LYS A 56 3.09 -19.94 -13.59
C LYS A 56 2.59 -21.35 -13.92
N LYS A 57 1.48 -21.48 -14.67
CA LYS A 57 0.97 -22.79 -15.12
C LYS A 57 1.82 -23.39 -16.24
N ALA A 58 2.41 -22.55 -17.09
CA ALA A 58 3.31 -22.94 -18.16
C ALA A 58 4.77 -23.20 -17.70
N GLU A 59 4.99 -23.45 -16.40
CA GLU A 59 6.30 -23.66 -15.75
C GLU A 59 7.31 -22.51 -15.88
N LEU A 60 6.94 -21.40 -16.55
CA LEU A 60 7.70 -20.16 -16.58
C LEU A 60 7.59 -19.49 -15.21
N ARG A 61 8.72 -19.48 -14.48
CA ARG A 61 8.84 -18.89 -13.14
C ARG A 61 8.90 -17.36 -13.16
N THR A 62 8.03 -16.72 -13.93
CA THR A 62 7.89 -15.26 -13.93
C THR A 62 7.13 -14.87 -12.67
N ARG A 63 7.87 -14.55 -11.60
CA ARG A 63 7.32 -14.12 -10.33
C ARG A 63 7.41 -12.60 -10.23
N VAL A 64 6.33 -11.98 -9.77
CA VAL A 64 6.28 -10.53 -9.59
C VAL A 64 7.10 -10.18 -8.37
N LEU A 65 8.05 -9.26 -8.55
CA LEU A 65 8.91 -8.77 -7.49
C LEU A 65 8.25 -7.58 -6.82
N LEU A 66 8.26 -7.56 -5.49
CA LEU A 66 7.73 -6.45 -4.70
C LEU A 66 8.56 -6.27 -3.43
N SER A 67 8.43 -5.12 -2.78
CA SER A 67 9.12 -4.86 -1.53
C SER A 67 8.25 -5.31 -0.35
N PRO A 68 8.69 -6.35 0.40
CA PRO A 68 7.94 -6.79 1.57
C PRO A 68 7.95 -5.74 2.68
N LEU A 69 8.92 -4.81 2.67
CA LEU A 69 8.97 -3.71 3.63
C LEU A 69 7.89 -2.66 3.32
N VAL A 70 7.67 -2.33 2.05
CA VAL A 70 6.55 -1.47 1.63
C VAL A 70 5.22 -2.07 2.04
N GLU A 71 5.01 -3.37 1.79
CA GLU A 71 3.78 -4.08 2.18
C GLU A 71 3.53 -4.01 3.69
N ILE A 72 4.54 -4.30 4.52
CA ILE A 72 4.41 -4.28 5.98
C ILE A 72 4.24 -2.85 6.51
N MET A 73 5.02 -1.89 6.01
CA MET A 73 4.92 -0.51 6.47
C MET A 73 3.61 0.16 6.06
N ALA A 74 3.09 -0.16 4.88
CA ALA A 74 1.77 0.31 4.47
C ALA A 74 0.67 -0.27 5.37
N ALA A 75 0.73 -1.57 5.66
CA ALA A 75 -0.21 -2.22 6.58
C ALA A 75 -0.14 -1.59 7.98
N TRP A 76 1.06 -1.38 8.52
CA TRP A 76 1.26 -0.75 9.83
C TRP A 76 0.85 0.74 9.85
N GLY A 77 1.14 1.46 8.76
CA GLY A 77 0.70 2.83 8.56
C GLY A 77 -0.81 2.96 8.59
N LEU A 78 -1.54 2.03 7.96
CA LEU A 78 -3.00 2.00 7.94
C LEU A 78 -3.63 1.74 9.31
N GLU A 79 -2.94 1.11 10.26
CA GLU A 79 -3.43 1.01 11.64
C GLU A 79 -3.49 2.36 12.33
N ASN A 80 -2.58 3.27 11.95
CA ASN A 80 -2.39 4.55 12.60
C ASN A 80 -3.01 5.72 11.84
N ALA A 81 -3.12 5.62 10.51
CA ALA A 81 -3.53 6.68 9.61
C ALA A 81 -4.63 6.18 8.65
N ARG A 82 -5.71 5.62 9.22
CA ARG A 82 -6.83 5.11 8.42
C ARG A 82 -7.84 6.21 8.08
N PRO A 83 -8.20 6.39 6.80
CA PRO A 83 -9.36 7.20 6.42
C PRO A 83 -10.66 6.70 7.09
N LYS A 84 -11.55 7.62 7.44
CA LYS A 84 -12.87 7.30 7.98
C LYS A 84 -13.72 6.65 6.90
N GLN A 85 -14.23 5.46 7.17
CA GLN A 85 -15.24 4.86 6.31
C GLN A 85 -16.59 5.59 6.51
N ILE A 86 -17.14 6.15 5.43
CA ILE A 86 -18.47 6.78 5.44
C ILE A 86 -19.53 5.70 5.18
N THR A 87 -19.35 4.96 4.09
CA THR A 87 -20.18 3.83 3.66
C THR A 87 -19.29 2.72 3.08
N LYS A 88 -19.87 1.59 2.69
CA LYS A 88 -19.10 0.49 2.09
C LYS A 88 -18.45 0.95 0.78
N GLY A 89 -17.12 1.01 0.77
CA GLY A 89 -16.35 1.43 -0.41
C GLY A 89 -16.18 2.94 -0.58
N MET A 90 -16.65 3.76 0.37
CA MET A 90 -16.45 5.21 0.36
C MET A 90 -15.78 5.67 1.65
N TYR A 91 -14.73 6.46 1.49
CA TYR A 91 -13.87 6.89 2.58
C TYR A 91 -13.68 8.40 2.56
N ARG A 92 -13.39 8.95 3.74
CA ARG A 92 -13.06 10.34 3.98
C ARG A 92 -11.74 10.43 4.70
N TYR A 93 -10.93 11.41 4.33
CA TYR A 93 -9.76 11.81 5.12
C TYR A 93 -9.70 13.33 5.19
N ALA A 94 -8.92 13.83 6.16
CA ALA A 94 -8.61 15.26 6.22
C ALA A 94 -7.12 15.49 6.11
N VAL A 95 -6.78 16.63 5.53
CA VAL A 95 -5.44 17.19 5.50
C VAL A 95 -5.46 18.51 6.27
N TRP A 96 -4.29 18.95 6.71
CA TRP A 96 -4.12 20.14 7.54
C TRP A 96 -2.91 20.93 7.07
N GLY A 97 -2.97 22.26 7.21
CA GLY A 97 -1.92 23.17 6.72
C GLY A 97 -0.71 23.35 7.64
N ASN A 98 -0.78 22.96 8.91
CA ASN A 98 0.26 23.22 9.92
C ASN A 98 0.83 21.93 10.51
N ALA A 99 2.10 21.89 10.90
CA ALA A 99 2.66 20.72 11.56
C ALA A 99 1.85 20.37 12.83
N LEU A 100 1.34 19.14 12.90
CA LEU A 100 0.62 18.62 14.05
C LEU A 100 1.47 17.55 14.75
N PRO A 101 1.41 17.45 16.09
CA PRO A 101 1.93 16.29 16.81
C PRO A 101 1.37 14.98 16.21
N PRO A 102 2.16 13.91 16.10
CA PRO A 102 1.71 12.66 15.44
C PRO A 102 0.39 12.11 15.98
N LEU A 103 0.12 12.22 17.28
CA LEU A 103 -1.15 11.78 17.88
C LEU A 103 -2.36 12.57 17.34
N LEU A 104 -2.20 13.89 17.17
CA LEU A 104 -3.26 14.75 16.63
C LEU A 104 -3.39 14.58 15.11
N ALA A 105 -2.27 14.45 14.39
CA ALA A 105 -2.25 14.20 12.95
C ALA A 105 -3.09 12.96 12.58
N ARG A 106 -2.95 11.87 13.33
CA ARG A 106 -3.73 10.63 13.13
C ARG A 106 -5.23 10.86 13.32
N ALA A 107 -5.62 11.55 14.39
CA ALA A 107 -7.02 11.85 14.70
C ALA A 107 -7.66 12.78 13.64
N VAL A 108 -6.89 13.75 13.14
CA VAL A 108 -7.34 14.65 12.07
C VAL A 108 -7.50 13.88 10.77
N LEU A 109 -6.50 13.08 10.36
CA LEU A 109 -6.56 12.28 9.13
C LEU A 109 -7.79 11.37 9.11
N GLY A 110 -8.03 10.66 10.21
CA GLY A 110 -9.19 9.77 10.38
C GLY A 110 -10.52 10.50 10.60
N CYS A 111 -10.56 11.83 10.49
CA CYS A 111 -11.76 12.65 10.68
C CYS A 111 -12.51 12.32 11.99
N SER A 112 -11.77 11.92 13.03
CA SER A 112 -12.33 11.59 14.34
C SER A 112 -12.62 12.82 15.20
N MET A 113 -12.03 13.96 14.82
CA MET A 113 -12.20 15.24 15.49
C MET A 113 -13.09 16.17 14.63
N PRO A 114 -13.85 17.08 15.26
CA PRO A 114 -14.46 18.21 14.54
C PRO A 114 -13.36 19.01 13.82
N PRO A 115 -13.70 19.83 12.79
CA PRO A 115 -12.71 20.67 12.13
C PRO A 115 -11.95 21.50 13.16
N VAL A 116 -10.67 21.19 13.36
CA VAL A 116 -9.84 21.81 14.41
C VAL A 116 -9.28 23.16 13.93
N SER A 117 -9.35 23.42 12.63
CA SER A 117 -8.83 24.63 11.98
C SER A 117 -9.57 24.91 10.68
N VAL A 118 -9.64 26.19 10.30
CA VAL A 118 -10.06 26.64 8.96
C VAL A 118 -9.12 26.16 7.84
N LEU A 119 -7.89 25.75 8.19
CA LEU A 119 -6.92 25.18 7.25
C LEU A 119 -7.08 23.66 7.10
N GLN A 120 -8.05 23.05 7.79
CA GLN A 120 -8.36 21.64 7.62
C GLN A 120 -9.28 21.47 6.41
N ARG A 121 -8.81 20.69 5.42
CA ARG A 121 -9.58 20.36 4.22
C ARG A 121 -9.95 18.90 4.25
N ARG A 122 -11.17 18.57 3.84
CA ARG A 122 -11.69 17.20 3.83
C ARG A 122 -11.83 16.71 2.41
N PHE A 123 -11.51 15.45 2.22
CA PHE A 123 -11.56 14.80 0.93
C PHE A 123 -12.31 13.48 1.07
N SER A 124 -13.15 13.18 0.09
CA SER A 124 -13.82 11.89 -0.03
C SER A 124 -13.35 11.17 -1.28
N PHE A 125 -13.28 9.85 -1.22
CA PHE A 125 -12.95 9.02 -2.37
C PHE A 125 -13.68 7.69 -2.29
N SER A 126 -13.92 7.09 -3.46
CA SER A 126 -14.41 5.72 -3.57
C SER A 126 -13.26 4.74 -3.81
N LEU A 127 -13.45 3.51 -3.37
CA LEU A 127 -12.62 2.39 -3.78
C LEU A 127 -13.29 1.73 -4.99
N ALA A 128 -12.57 1.68 -6.11
CA ALA A 128 -12.92 0.84 -7.24
C ALA A 128 -12.15 -0.48 -7.18
N LEU A 129 -12.47 -1.38 -8.10
CA LEU A 129 -11.75 -2.63 -8.30
C LEU A 129 -11.03 -2.59 -9.66
N SER A 130 -9.76 -2.99 -9.65
CA SER A 130 -9.02 -3.40 -10.84
C SER A 130 -8.74 -4.90 -10.70
N GLY A 131 -9.56 -5.72 -11.36
CA GLY A 131 -9.60 -7.16 -11.11
C GLY A 131 -9.95 -7.46 -9.65
N LYS A 132 -9.02 -8.10 -8.90
CA LYS A 132 -9.17 -8.39 -7.46
C LYS A 132 -8.60 -7.29 -6.55
N ASN A 133 -7.94 -6.29 -7.11
CA ASN A 133 -7.24 -5.26 -6.35
C ASN A 133 -8.16 -4.07 -6.10
N LYS A 134 -8.14 -3.56 -4.86
CA LYS A 134 -8.83 -2.30 -4.52
C LYS A 134 -7.95 -1.15 -4.97
N VAL A 135 -8.51 -0.23 -5.74
CA VAL A 135 -7.82 0.97 -6.21
C VAL A 135 -8.54 2.20 -5.68
N ILE A 136 -7.77 3.21 -5.30
CA ILE A 136 -8.30 4.50 -4.85
C ILE A 136 -8.67 5.32 -6.08
N CYS A 137 -9.93 5.77 -6.17
CA CYS A 137 -10.36 6.72 -7.18
C CYS A 137 -9.89 8.14 -6.85
N HIS A 138 -10.06 9.07 -7.79
CA HIS A 138 -9.79 10.48 -7.54
C HIS A 138 -10.51 10.96 -6.26
N ALA A 139 -9.79 11.72 -5.43
CA ALA A 139 -10.34 12.30 -4.21
C ALA A 139 -11.00 13.65 -4.53
N ILE A 140 -12.22 13.84 -4.02
CA ILE A 140 -13.01 15.06 -4.20
C ILE A 140 -13.01 15.82 -2.88
N GLU A 141 -12.67 17.11 -2.93
CA GLU A 141 -12.76 17.99 -1.77
C GLU A 141 -14.23 18.20 -1.36
N GLU A 142 -14.50 18.04 -0.06
CA GLU A 142 -15.82 18.31 0.52
C GLU A 142 -15.95 19.83 0.80
N LYS A 143 -17.11 20.39 0.44
CA LYS A 143 -17.44 21.80 0.72
C LYS A 143 -17.83 22.01 2.18
#